data_AF-W5MER8-F1
#
_entry.id   AF-W5MER8-F1
#
_cell.length_a   1.000
_cell.length_b   1.000
_cell.length_c   1.000
_cell.angle_alpha   90.00
_cell.angle_beta   90.00
_cell.angle_gamma   90.00
#
_symmetry.space_group_name_H-M   'P 1'
#
loop_
_entity.id
_entity.type
_entity.pdbx_description
1 polymer ?
#
loop_
_entity_poly.entity_id
_entity_poly.type
_entity_poly.pdbx_seq_one_letter_code
_entity_poly.pdbx_strand_id
1 'polypeptide(L)'
;MSGTQYNAQKIHYHTGFKQSTNDYDIALLRTATPISFTDTVRPVCLPAYGQIFPSGETCWISGWGFTAEGGPISLVLREAPVLLINNKVCSTMDIYGINITPRMVCAGYMDGGIDSCQGDSGGPLVCLSDGSWKLVGVVSWGEGCGRPNRPGVYTNVTELLDWLYYHIQADKDLP
;
A
#
# COMPACT_ATOMS: atom_id res chain seq x y z
N MET A 1 -20.59 15.95 -1.43
CA MET A 1 -19.45 15.35 -0.70
C MET A 1 -18.95 16.41 0.26
N SER A 2 -19.01 16.15 1.57
CA SER A 2 -18.39 17.04 2.58
C SER A 2 -16.97 16.55 2.83
N GLY A 3 -15.98 17.41 2.58
CA GLY A 3 -14.57 17.08 2.79
C GLY A 3 -13.69 18.29 2.50
N THR A 4 -12.45 18.25 2.99
CA THR A 4 -11.43 19.26 2.68
C THR A 4 -10.60 18.77 1.50
N GLN A 5 -10.50 19.58 0.45
CA GLN A 5 -9.68 19.29 -0.72
C GLN A 5 -8.36 20.06 -0.63
N TYR A 6 -7.25 19.38 -0.94
CA TYR A 6 -5.92 19.97 -1.02
C TYR A 6 -5.40 19.85 -2.45
N ASN A 7 -4.81 20.93 -2.97
CA ASN A 7 -4.15 20.89 -4.28
C ASN A 7 -2.79 20.20 -4.16
N ALA A 8 -2.44 19.38 -5.15
CA ALA A 8 -1.09 18.85 -5.27
C ALA A 8 -0.14 19.95 -5.75
N GLN A 9 0.98 20.13 -5.04
CA GLN A 9 2.07 21.02 -5.43
C GLN A 9 3.13 20.28 -6.25
N LYS A 10 3.46 19.06 -5.83
CA LYS A 10 4.52 18.25 -6.43
C LYS A 10 4.24 16.77 -6.22
N ILE A 11 4.63 15.97 -7.21
CA ILE A 11 4.59 14.51 -7.13
C ILE A 11 6.01 14.02 -7.39
N HIS A 12 6.59 13.31 -6.43
CA HIS A 12 7.84 12.57 -6.58
C HIS A 12 7.49 11.12 -6.86
N TYR A 13 7.67 10.66 -8.09
CA TYR A 13 7.59 9.25 -8.42
C TYR A 13 8.97 8.61 -8.29
N HIS A 14 9.02 7.35 -7.87
CA HIS A 14 10.31 6.66 -7.78
C HIS A 14 10.90 6.46 -9.19
N THR A 15 12.12 6.96 -9.44
CA THR A 15 12.75 6.90 -10.77
C THR A 15 13.07 5.48 -11.24
N GLY A 16 13.16 4.55 -10.31
CA GLY A 16 13.28 3.11 -10.57
C GLY A 16 11.98 2.41 -10.98
N PHE A 17 10.83 3.11 -11.04
CA PHE A 17 9.56 2.50 -11.40
C PHE A 17 9.62 1.82 -12.77
N LYS A 18 9.17 0.56 -12.83
CA LYS A 18 9.12 -0.21 -14.08
C LYS A 18 7.70 -0.65 -14.37
N GLN A 19 7.07 -0.04 -15.37
CA GLN A 19 5.69 -0.34 -15.77
C GLN A 19 5.47 -1.82 -16.14
N SER A 20 6.48 -2.50 -16.70
CA SER A 20 6.35 -3.91 -17.08
C SER A 20 6.30 -4.88 -15.89
N THR A 21 6.77 -4.48 -14.71
CA THR A 21 6.85 -5.33 -13.52
C THR A 21 6.17 -4.74 -12.29
N ASN A 22 5.71 -3.49 -12.36
CA ASN A 22 5.24 -2.68 -11.21
C ASN A 22 6.26 -2.62 -10.06
N ASP A 23 7.54 -2.77 -10.37
CA ASP A 23 8.60 -2.66 -9.37
C ASP A 23 8.86 -1.19 -9.04
N TYR A 24 9.14 -0.87 -7.78
CA TYR A 24 9.21 0.50 -7.26
C TYR A 24 7.92 1.32 -7.48
N ASP A 25 6.74 0.69 -7.37
CA ASP A 25 5.45 1.37 -7.48
C ASP A 25 5.14 2.20 -6.21
N ILE A 26 5.81 3.34 -6.09
CA ILE A 26 5.64 4.27 -4.98
C ILE A 26 5.79 5.72 -5.48
N ALA A 27 4.99 6.59 -4.89
CA ALA A 27 5.07 8.03 -5.11
C ALA A 27 4.78 8.80 -3.81
N LEU A 28 5.33 10.01 -3.71
CA LEU A 28 5.02 10.98 -2.66
C LEU A 28 4.36 12.21 -3.29
N LEU A 29 3.20 12.57 -2.75
CA LEU A 29 2.48 13.77 -3.14
C LEU A 29 2.60 14.83 -2.05
N ARG A 30 3.17 15.98 -2.42
CA ARG A 30 3.22 17.16 -1.57
C ARG A 30 2.00 18.03 -1.85
N THR A 31 1.25 18.39 -0.81
CA THR A 31 0.15 19.34 -0.91
C THR A 31 0.66 20.79 -0.95
N ALA A 32 -0.04 21.65 -1.68
CA ALA A 32 0.29 23.09 -1.79
C ALA A 32 0.09 23.86 -0.48
N THR A 33 -0.77 23.35 0.38
CA THR A 33 -0.97 23.85 1.74
C THR A 33 -0.83 22.70 2.73
N PRO A 34 -0.35 22.96 3.97
CA PRO A 34 -0.28 21.94 5.01
C PRO A 34 -1.66 21.34 5.30
N ILE A 35 -1.71 20.02 5.47
CA ILE A 35 -2.94 19.33 5.89
C ILE A 35 -3.22 19.67 7.35
N SER A 36 -4.45 20.07 7.64
CA SER A 36 -4.89 20.37 9.01
C SER A 36 -5.32 19.07 9.69
N PHE A 37 -4.60 18.68 10.75
CA PHE A 37 -4.93 17.49 11.50
C PHE A 37 -6.13 17.70 12.43
N THR A 38 -6.97 16.69 12.51
CA THR A 38 -8.18 16.65 13.34
C THR A 38 -8.30 15.26 13.98
N ASP A 39 -9.41 15.00 14.67
CA ASP A 39 -9.69 13.66 15.20
C ASP A 39 -9.95 12.61 14.10
N THR A 40 -10.31 13.04 12.90
CA THR A 40 -10.58 12.17 11.74
C THR A 40 -9.53 12.29 10.63
N VAL A 41 -8.54 13.19 10.79
CA VAL A 41 -7.45 13.40 9.83
C VAL A 41 -6.13 13.33 10.58
N ARG A 42 -5.45 12.18 10.49
CA ARG A 42 -4.15 11.94 11.14
C ARG A 42 -3.20 11.19 10.20
N PRO A 43 -1.89 11.44 10.30
CA PRO A 43 -0.92 10.66 9.56
C PRO A 43 -0.83 9.23 10.10
N VAL A 44 -0.53 8.28 9.22
CA VAL A 44 -0.09 6.94 9.60
C VAL A 44 1.39 6.97 9.98
N CYS A 45 1.84 6.08 10.86
CA CYS A 45 3.26 5.98 11.18
C CYS A 45 4.00 5.22 10.07
N LEU A 46 5.23 5.65 9.75
CA LEU A 46 6.16 4.80 9.02
C LEU A 46 6.72 3.71 9.95
N PRO A 47 7.05 2.53 9.43
CA PRO A 47 7.84 1.53 10.15
C PRO A 47 9.21 2.08 10.56
N ALA A 48 9.76 1.54 11.64
CA ALA A 48 11.16 1.77 11.98
C ALA A 48 12.08 1.02 11.00
N TYR A 49 13.30 1.51 10.83
CA TYR A 49 14.33 0.81 10.08
C TYR A 49 14.57 -0.59 10.63
N GLY A 50 14.51 -1.60 9.76
CA GLY A 50 14.66 -3.00 10.15
C GLY A 50 13.50 -3.59 10.95
N GLN A 51 12.38 -2.87 11.11
CA GLN A 51 11.18 -3.42 11.74
C GLN A 51 10.64 -4.59 10.90
N ILE A 52 10.44 -5.74 11.53
CA ILE A 52 9.98 -6.97 10.88
C ILE A 52 8.51 -7.17 11.18
N PHE A 53 7.71 -7.40 10.13
CA PHE A 53 6.32 -7.84 10.23
C PHE A 53 6.25 -9.31 9.78
N PRO A 54 5.91 -10.25 10.68
CA PRO A 54 5.98 -11.67 10.37
C PRO A 54 4.87 -12.10 9.38
N SER A 55 5.11 -13.21 8.68
CA SER A 55 4.05 -13.86 7.89
C SER A 55 2.91 -14.28 8.80
N GLY A 56 1.68 -14.12 8.34
CA GLY A 56 0.47 -14.37 9.13
C GLY A 56 0.06 -13.20 10.03
N GLU A 57 0.85 -12.12 10.10
CA GLU A 57 0.44 -10.88 10.77
C GLU A 57 -0.85 -10.35 10.15
N THR A 58 -1.80 -9.95 10.98
CA THR A 58 -3.06 -9.38 10.51
C THR A 58 -2.87 -7.88 10.26
N CYS A 59 -3.06 -7.50 9.01
CA CYS A 59 -2.99 -6.13 8.56
C CYS A 59 -4.33 -5.74 7.94
N TRP A 60 -4.51 -4.46 7.67
CA TRP A 60 -5.75 -3.90 7.18
C TRP A 60 -5.50 -3.11 5.91
N ILE A 61 -6.38 -3.31 4.95
CA ILE A 61 -6.48 -2.51 3.75
C ILE A 61 -7.75 -1.69 3.81
N SER A 62 -7.73 -0.53 3.16
CA SER A 62 -8.92 0.31 3.05
C SER A 62 -8.93 1.08 1.73
N GLY A 63 -10.13 1.35 1.22
CA GLY A 63 -10.30 2.06 -0.04
C GLY A 63 -11.75 2.13 -0.52
N TRP A 64 -11.92 2.79 -1.66
CA TRP A 64 -13.21 2.95 -2.34
C TRP A 64 -13.29 2.13 -3.62
N GLY A 65 -12.30 1.28 -3.92
CA GLY A 65 -12.23 0.49 -5.13
C GLY A 65 -13.39 -0.47 -5.32
N PHE A 66 -13.24 -1.31 -6.34
CA PHE A 66 -14.27 -2.24 -6.74
C PHE A 66 -14.53 -3.29 -5.65
N THR A 67 -15.81 -3.55 -5.36
CA THR A 67 -16.20 -4.53 -4.33
C THR A 67 -16.25 -5.98 -4.83
N ALA A 68 -16.09 -6.16 -6.14
CA ALA A 68 -15.95 -7.42 -6.83
C ALA A 68 -15.17 -7.17 -8.15
N GLU A 69 -14.45 -8.16 -8.64
CA GLU A 69 -13.71 -8.05 -9.91
C GLU A 69 -14.65 -7.64 -11.06
N GLY A 70 -14.34 -6.55 -11.75
CA GLY A 70 -15.19 -5.98 -12.81
C GLY A 70 -16.52 -5.35 -12.32
N GLY A 71 -16.68 -5.20 -11.01
CA GLY A 71 -17.86 -4.57 -10.38
C GLY A 71 -17.81 -3.04 -10.34
N PRO A 72 -18.75 -2.39 -9.64
CA PRO A 72 -18.74 -0.95 -9.45
C PRO A 72 -17.79 -0.51 -8.33
N ILE A 73 -17.33 0.73 -8.41
CA ILE A 73 -16.64 1.44 -7.32
C ILE A 73 -17.54 1.58 -6.09
N SER A 74 -16.97 1.53 -4.89
CA SER A 74 -17.72 1.73 -3.64
C SER A 74 -18.00 3.22 -3.41
N LEU A 75 -19.25 3.55 -3.04
CA LEU A 75 -19.63 4.92 -2.66
C LEU A 75 -19.23 5.29 -1.23
N VAL A 76 -18.84 4.30 -0.43
CA VAL A 76 -18.41 4.46 0.97
C VAL A 76 -17.04 3.81 1.15
N LEU A 77 -16.24 4.34 2.08
CA LEU A 77 -14.96 3.74 2.42
C LEU A 77 -15.22 2.33 2.96
N ARG A 78 -14.45 1.37 2.48
CA ARG A 78 -14.43 0.01 3.01
C ARG A 78 -13.07 -0.31 3.57
N GLU A 79 -13.04 -1.25 4.49
CA GLU A 79 -11.84 -1.82 5.07
C GLU A 79 -11.99 -3.33 5.17
N ALA A 80 -10.88 -4.05 5.12
CA ALA A 80 -10.85 -5.48 5.30
C ALA A 80 -9.53 -5.94 5.93
N PRO A 81 -9.56 -6.95 6.81
CA PRO A 81 -8.36 -7.58 7.31
C PRO A 81 -7.77 -8.50 6.24
N VAL A 82 -6.45 -8.55 6.16
CA VAL A 82 -5.66 -9.45 5.32
C VAL A 82 -4.47 -9.98 6.11
N LEU A 83 -3.94 -11.13 5.72
CA LEU A 83 -2.77 -11.70 6.34
C LEU A 83 -1.53 -11.42 5.50
N LEU A 84 -0.43 -11.00 6.12
CA LEU A 84 0.86 -10.92 5.41
C LEU A 84 1.29 -12.32 4.96
N ILE A 85 1.76 -12.42 3.73
CA ILE A 85 2.23 -13.66 3.12
C ILE A 85 3.73 -13.55 2.93
N ASN A 86 4.46 -14.56 3.40
CA ASN A 86 5.90 -14.66 3.20
C ASN A 86 6.25 -14.54 1.72
N ASN A 87 7.19 -13.65 1.39
CA ASN A 87 7.61 -13.40 0.02
C ASN A 87 8.08 -14.70 -0.68
N LYS A 88 8.73 -15.64 0.03
CA LYS A 88 9.11 -16.97 -0.50
C LYS A 88 7.92 -17.82 -0.96
N VAL A 89 6.78 -17.71 -0.26
CA VAL A 89 5.54 -18.37 -0.66
C VAL A 89 5.00 -17.66 -1.89
N CYS A 90 4.88 -16.33 -1.83
CA CYS A 90 4.33 -15.53 -2.92
C CYS A 90 5.12 -15.67 -4.24
N SER A 91 6.44 -15.86 -4.15
CA SER A 91 7.34 -16.07 -5.28
C SER A 91 7.39 -17.53 -5.78
N THR A 92 6.52 -18.42 -5.30
CA THR A 92 6.38 -19.76 -5.89
C THR A 92 5.72 -19.67 -7.26
N MET A 93 6.05 -20.61 -8.16
CA MET A 93 5.55 -20.59 -9.54
C MET A 93 4.03 -20.70 -9.65
N ASP A 94 3.38 -21.33 -8.66
CA ASP A 94 1.92 -21.50 -8.64
C ASP A 94 1.19 -20.20 -8.24
N ILE A 95 1.90 -19.21 -7.69
CA ILE A 95 1.35 -17.92 -7.23
C ILE A 95 1.75 -16.82 -8.20
N TYR A 96 2.96 -16.27 -8.06
CA TYR A 96 3.46 -15.19 -8.93
C TYR A 96 4.88 -15.40 -9.46
N GLY A 97 5.58 -16.43 -8.98
CA GLY A 97 6.90 -16.81 -9.47
C GLY A 97 7.92 -15.66 -9.42
N ILE A 98 8.61 -15.46 -10.55
CA ILE A 98 9.68 -14.46 -10.70
C ILE A 98 9.18 -13.01 -10.72
N ASN A 99 7.87 -12.77 -10.73
CA ASN A 99 7.31 -11.42 -10.81
C ASN A 99 7.35 -10.69 -9.44
N ILE A 100 7.52 -11.44 -8.35
CA ILE A 100 7.67 -10.83 -7.02
C ILE A 100 9.11 -10.41 -6.81
N THR A 101 9.30 -9.12 -6.51
CA THR A 101 10.60 -8.58 -6.17
C THR A 101 10.76 -8.39 -4.65
N PRO A 102 11.99 -8.21 -4.14
CA PRO A 102 12.21 -7.80 -2.75
C PRO A 102 11.46 -6.52 -2.33
N ARG A 103 11.17 -5.58 -3.25
CA ARG A 103 10.45 -4.33 -2.96
C ARG A 103 8.93 -4.53 -2.93
N MET A 104 8.46 -5.77 -2.95
CA MET A 104 7.05 -6.13 -2.89
C MET A 104 6.78 -6.99 -1.66
N VAL A 105 5.55 -6.89 -1.15
CA VAL A 105 5.01 -7.74 -0.09
C VAL A 105 3.61 -8.18 -0.50
N CYS A 106 3.27 -9.43 -0.22
CA CYS A 106 1.96 -9.97 -0.53
C CYS A 106 1.09 -10.02 0.72
N ALA A 107 -0.20 -9.76 0.56
CA ALA A 107 -1.17 -9.91 1.65
C ALA A 107 -2.53 -10.35 1.11
N GLY A 108 -3.22 -11.18 1.88
CA GLY A 108 -4.54 -11.70 1.52
C GLY A 108 -4.76 -13.10 2.07
N TYR A 109 -5.67 -13.83 1.43
CA TYR A 109 -5.98 -15.22 1.76
C TYR A 109 -5.69 -16.10 0.54
N MET A 110 -5.03 -17.24 0.75
CA MET A 110 -4.68 -18.14 -0.34
C MET A 110 -5.92 -18.78 -1.00
N ASP A 111 -7.01 -18.91 -0.26
CA ASP A 111 -8.30 -19.35 -0.79
C ASP A 111 -9.06 -18.25 -1.56
N GLY A 112 -8.51 -17.02 -1.61
CA GLY A 112 -9.13 -15.86 -2.23
C GLY A 112 -10.19 -15.18 -1.34
N GLY A 113 -11.14 -14.49 -1.96
CA GLY A 113 -12.26 -13.83 -1.31
C GLY A 113 -11.99 -12.38 -0.90
N ILE A 114 -11.08 -12.15 0.06
CA ILE A 114 -10.77 -10.81 0.57
C ILE A 114 -9.48 -10.28 -0.07
N ASP A 115 -9.58 -9.14 -0.75
CA ASP A 115 -8.48 -8.50 -1.48
C ASP A 115 -8.77 -7.01 -1.73
N SER A 116 -7.72 -6.27 -2.07
CA SER A 116 -7.84 -4.96 -2.74
C SER A 116 -8.24 -5.14 -4.21
N CYS A 117 -8.79 -4.11 -4.85
CA CYS A 117 -9.23 -4.22 -6.25
C CYS A 117 -9.00 -2.91 -7.03
N GLN A 118 -9.49 -2.84 -8.28
CA GLN A 118 -9.31 -1.64 -9.11
C GLN A 118 -9.91 -0.41 -8.41
N GLY A 119 -9.11 0.65 -8.35
CA GLY A 119 -9.45 1.88 -7.62
C GLY A 119 -8.88 1.96 -6.20
N ASP A 120 -8.32 0.87 -5.66
CA ASP A 120 -7.64 0.88 -4.36
C ASP A 120 -6.13 1.17 -4.46
N SER A 121 -5.53 1.17 -5.65
CA SER A 121 -4.10 1.45 -5.86
C SER A 121 -3.65 2.77 -5.22
N GLY A 122 -2.51 2.75 -4.53
CA GLY A 122 -2.05 3.85 -3.69
C GLY A 122 -2.62 3.84 -2.27
N GLY A 123 -3.65 3.04 -2.00
CA GLY A 123 -4.25 2.84 -0.69
C GLY A 123 -3.32 2.12 0.29
N PRO A 124 -3.58 2.23 1.60
CA PRO A 124 -2.69 1.73 2.63
C PRO A 124 -2.87 0.23 2.91
N LEU A 125 -1.76 -0.47 3.12
CA LEU A 125 -1.70 -1.71 3.89
C LEU A 125 -1.05 -1.39 5.24
N VAL A 126 -1.84 -1.43 6.31
CA VAL A 126 -1.40 -1.06 7.66
C VAL A 126 -1.46 -2.22 8.64
N CYS A 127 -0.42 -2.35 9.46
CA CYS A 127 -0.35 -3.37 10.51
C CYS A 127 -0.24 -2.69 11.88
N LEU A 128 -0.91 -3.23 12.89
CA LEU A 128 -0.83 -2.69 14.24
C LEU A 128 0.42 -3.23 14.93
N SER A 129 1.34 -2.35 15.31
CA SER A 129 2.59 -2.72 15.99
C SER A 129 2.96 -1.68 17.04
N ASP A 130 3.33 -2.16 18.23
CA ASP A 130 3.67 -1.32 19.40
C ASP A 130 2.61 -0.26 19.72
N GLY A 131 1.33 -0.64 19.60
CA GLY A 131 0.19 0.24 19.87
C GLY A 131 -0.07 1.32 18.82
N SER A 132 0.57 1.25 17.64
CA SER A 132 0.38 2.22 16.55
C SER A 132 0.25 1.54 15.19
N TRP A 133 -0.56 2.11 14.29
CA TRP A 133 -0.70 1.63 12.92
C TRP A 133 0.52 2.05 12.09
N LYS A 134 1.20 1.06 11.52
CA LYS A 134 2.38 1.24 10.65
C LYS A 134 2.00 0.99 9.20
N LEU A 135 2.42 1.88 8.29
CA LEU A 135 2.26 1.68 6.86
C LEU A 135 3.30 0.66 6.36
N VAL A 136 2.87 -0.58 6.18
CA VAL A 136 3.75 -1.68 5.75
C VAL A 136 3.78 -1.83 4.24
N GLY A 137 2.68 -1.50 3.57
CA GLY A 137 2.65 -1.49 2.12
C GLY A 137 1.70 -0.48 1.50
N VAL A 138 1.80 -0.36 0.19
CA VAL A 138 0.94 0.46 -0.66
C VAL A 138 0.31 -0.45 -1.71
N VAL A 139 -1.02 -0.43 -1.86
CA VAL A 139 -1.73 -1.25 -2.86
C VAL A 139 -1.14 -0.96 -4.24
N SER A 140 -0.66 -2.00 -4.93
CA SER A 140 0.03 -1.86 -6.22
C SER A 140 -0.67 -2.68 -7.31
N TRP A 141 -0.62 -4.01 -7.23
CA TRP A 141 -1.14 -4.88 -8.28
C TRP A 141 -1.62 -6.25 -7.77
N GLY A 142 -2.28 -7.00 -8.64
CA GLY A 142 -2.71 -8.38 -8.41
C GLY A 142 -3.25 -8.99 -9.71
N GLU A 143 -3.36 -10.32 -9.78
CA GLU A 143 -4.06 -10.97 -10.90
C GLU A 143 -5.54 -11.16 -10.57
N GLY A 144 -6.37 -10.27 -11.10
CA GLY A 144 -7.78 -10.21 -10.71
C GLY A 144 -7.97 -9.58 -9.33
N CYS A 145 -9.10 -9.86 -8.68
CA CYS A 145 -9.35 -9.46 -7.30
C CYS A 145 -9.91 -10.63 -6.49
N GLY A 146 -9.22 -11.02 -5.41
CA GLY A 146 -9.71 -12.07 -4.50
C GLY A 146 -9.78 -13.46 -5.14
N ARG A 147 -8.94 -13.74 -6.13
CA ARG A 147 -8.86 -15.08 -6.75
C ARG A 147 -8.02 -16.03 -5.88
N PRO A 148 -8.34 -17.33 -5.84
CA PRO A 148 -7.50 -18.32 -5.16
C PRO A 148 -6.06 -18.32 -5.71
N ASN A 149 -5.07 -18.44 -4.81
CA ASN A 149 -3.64 -18.38 -5.11
C ASN A 149 -3.16 -17.09 -5.82
N ARG A 150 -3.94 -16.00 -5.75
CA ARG A 150 -3.59 -14.69 -6.28
C ARG A 150 -3.85 -13.60 -5.23
N PRO A 151 -3.05 -13.58 -4.15
CA PRO A 151 -3.18 -12.52 -3.14
C PRO A 151 -2.82 -11.16 -3.75
N GLY A 152 -3.27 -10.07 -3.13
CA GLY A 152 -2.84 -8.72 -3.48
C GLY A 152 -1.33 -8.54 -3.28
N VAL A 153 -0.72 -7.77 -4.17
CA VAL A 153 0.69 -7.39 -4.12
C VAL A 153 0.80 -5.90 -3.84
N TYR A 154 1.60 -5.58 -2.85
CA TYR A 154 1.78 -4.24 -2.31
C TYR A 154 3.25 -3.86 -2.44
N THR A 155 3.52 -2.59 -2.66
CA THR A 155 4.89 -2.08 -2.53
C THR A 155 5.32 -2.21 -1.07
N ASN A 156 6.48 -2.81 -0.82
CA ASN A 156 7.02 -3.00 0.52
C ASN A 156 7.67 -1.70 1.02
N VAL A 157 7.00 -1.03 1.96
CA VAL A 157 7.45 0.27 2.47
C VAL A 157 8.75 0.15 3.28
N THR A 158 8.99 -0.98 3.95
CA THR A 158 10.22 -1.15 4.76
C THR A 158 11.48 -1.11 3.91
N GLU A 159 11.40 -1.57 2.67
CA GLU A 159 12.51 -1.60 1.70
C GLU A 159 12.75 -0.25 1.01
N LEU A 160 11.81 0.69 1.12
CA LEU A 160 11.85 1.99 0.44
C LEU A 160 11.89 3.18 1.42
N LEU A 161 12.15 2.92 2.70
CA LEU A 161 12.23 3.95 3.73
C LEU A 161 13.26 5.03 3.40
N ASP A 162 14.44 4.67 2.88
CA ASP A 162 15.48 5.65 2.52
C ASP A 162 14.99 6.64 1.47
N TRP A 163 14.29 6.15 0.44
CA TRP A 163 13.70 6.99 -0.59
C TRP A 163 12.62 7.91 -0.01
N LEU A 164 11.75 7.37 0.86
CA LEU A 164 10.71 8.14 1.52
C LEU A 164 11.30 9.26 2.39
N TYR A 165 12.24 8.94 3.28
CA TYR A 165 12.86 9.92 4.17
C TYR A 165 13.65 10.99 3.41
N TYR A 166 14.36 10.63 2.34
CA TYR A 166 15.06 11.58 1.49
C TYR A 166 14.11 12.65 0.95
N HIS A 167 13.00 12.24 0.33
CA HIS A 167 12.05 13.18 -0.27
C HIS A 167 11.22 13.95 0.77
N ILE A 168 10.83 13.31 1.88
CA ILE A 168 10.13 13.99 2.99
C ILE A 168 11.03 15.09 3.58
N GLN A 169 12.32 14.82 3.78
CA GLN A 169 13.26 15.81 4.33
C GLN A 169 13.53 16.92 3.32
N ALA A 170 13.83 16.56 2.07
CA ALA A 170 14.07 17.55 1.01
C ALA A 170 12.89 18.50 0.84
N ASP A 171 11.65 18.01 0.98
CA ASP A 171 10.47 18.86 0.89
C ASP A 171 10.25 19.73 2.14
N LYS A 172 10.59 19.27 3.35
CA LYS A 172 10.53 20.12 4.56
C LYS A 172 11.47 21.33 4.46
N ASP A 173 12.60 21.15 3.77
CA ASP A 173 13.62 22.19 3.62
C ASP A 173 13.34 23.16 2.47
N LEU A 174 12.27 22.92 1.68
CA LEU A 174 11.82 23.85 0.65
C LEU A 174 10.94 24.97 1.25
N PRO A 175 11.21 26.24 0.91
CA PRO A 175 10.49 27.40 1.44
C PRO A 175 9.00 27.45 1.06
#